data_AF-A0A0R2FRX6-F1
#
_entry.id   AF-A0A0R2FRX6-F1
#
_cell.length_a   1.000
_cell.length_b   1.000
_cell.length_c   1.000
_cell.angle_alpha   90.00
_cell.angle_beta   90.00
_cell.angle_gamma   90.00
#
_symmetry.space_group_name_H-M   'P 1'
#
loop_
_entity.id
_entity.type
_entity.pdbx_description
1 polymer ?
#
loop_
_entity_poly.entity_id
_entity_poly.type
_entity_poly.pdbx_seq_one_letter_code
_entity_poly.pdbx_strand_id
1 'polypeptide(L)'
;MIGSKNDVQRQSDNGEPSGTAGVPILNVLLKTNVRNTTAVVTRYFGGIKLGTGGLIRAYGQATTLALNNAIVLIKPQNITEITISYSQLGRFQNFAAENQLVIDSISYQENILLSLLTDPSETSTNLSEIKDLLNGQVTFRPNGTKYIETPQIK
;
A
#
# COMPACT_ATOMS: atom_id res chain seq x y z
N MET A 1 -9.97 -10.83 -3.20
CA MET A 1 -8.91 -11.50 -3.97
C MET A 1 -7.69 -11.63 -3.08
N ILE A 2 -7.10 -12.82 -3.00
CA ILE A 2 -5.96 -13.09 -2.11
C ILE A 2 -4.81 -13.64 -2.95
N GLY A 3 -3.59 -13.20 -2.64
CA GLY A 3 -2.37 -13.63 -3.33
C GLY A 3 -1.82 -12.59 -4.30
N SER A 4 -0.51 -12.60 -4.52
CA SER A 4 0.20 -11.63 -5.36
C SER A 4 -0.24 -11.68 -6.84
N LYS A 5 -0.83 -12.79 -7.28
CA LYS A 5 -1.33 -13.00 -8.65
C LYS A 5 -2.86 -13.12 -8.74
N ASN A 6 -3.61 -12.74 -7.70
CA ASN A 6 -5.07 -12.96 -7.60
C ASN A 6 -5.45 -14.45 -7.68
N ASP A 7 -4.64 -15.31 -7.06
CA ASP A 7 -4.78 -16.78 -7.13
C ASP A 7 -6.09 -17.27 -6.50
N VAL A 8 -6.61 -16.54 -5.51
CA VAL A 8 -7.90 -16.86 -4.86
C VAL A 8 -8.90 -15.73 -5.10
N GLN A 9 -9.95 -16.06 -5.85
CA GLN A 9 -11.07 -15.17 -6.13
C GLN A 9 -12.37 -15.87 -5.75
N ARG A 10 -13.23 -15.15 -5.03
CA ARG A 10 -14.54 -15.66 -4.61
C ARG A 10 -15.55 -14.54 -4.71
N GLN A 11 -16.77 -14.89 -5.06
CA GLN A 11 -17.93 -14.00 -5.11
C GLN A 11 -19.15 -14.75 -4.58
N SER A 12 -20.15 -14.01 -4.11
CA SER A 12 -21.44 -14.55 -3.68
C SER A 12 -22.53 -13.54 -4.01
N ASP A 13 -23.66 -14.01 -4.53
CA ASP A 13 -24.85 -13.19 -4.75
C ASP A 13 -25.78 -13.13 -3.52
N ASN A 14 -25.53 -13.95 -2.49
CA ASN A 14 -26.27 -13.98 -1.21
C ASN A 14 -27.81 -13.80 -1.32
N GLY A 15 -28.45 -14.58 -2.17
CA GLY A 15 -29.91 -14.57 -2.36
C GLY A 15 -30.42 -13.62 -3.45
N GLU A 16 -29.57 -12.79 -4.05
CA GLU A 16 -29.89 -12.08 -5.29
C GLU A 16 -29.90 -13.03 -6.50
N PRO A 17 -30.53 -12.64 -7.63
CA PRO A 17 -30.43 -13.41 -8.86
C PRO A 17 -28.97 -13.65 -9.26
N SER A 18 -28.70 -14.86 -9.74
CA SER A 18 -27.34 -15.32 -10.07
C SER A 18 -26.60 -14.34 -10.98
N GLY A 19 -25.38 -13.97 -10.58
CA GLY A 19 -24.47 -13.08 -11.31
C GLY A 19 -24.83 -11.60 -11.24
N THR A 20 -25.81 -11.19 -10.44
CA THR A 20 -26.27 -9.79 -10.40
C THR A 20 -25.67 -8.95 -9.28
N ALA A 21 -24.98 -9.57 -8.30
CA ALA A 21 -24.37 -8.89 -7.18
C ALA A 21 -22.88 -9.21 -7.05
N GLY A 22 -22.52 -10.47 -6.83
CA GLY A 22 -21.15 -10.88 -6.55
C GLY A 22 -20.20 -10.66 -7.74
N VAL A 23 -20.65 -10.98 -8.95
CA VAL A 23 -19.87 -10.80 -10.19
C VAL A 23 -19.56 -9.31 -10.45
N PRO A 24 -20.54 -8.38 -10.42
CA PRO A 24 -20.26 -6.95 -10.52
C PRO A 24 -19.25 -6.42 -9.50
N ILE A 25 -19.36 -6.82 -8.23
CA ILE A 25 -18.43 -6.41 -7.17
C ILE A 25 -17.01 -6.90 -7.51
N LEU A 26 -16.86 -8.19 -7.84
CA LEU A 26 -15.56 -8.77 -8.17
C LEU A 26 -14.92 -8.12 -9.40
N ASN A 27 -15.71 -7.83 -10.44
CA ASN A 27 -15.24 -7.17 -11.66
C ASN A 27 -14.67 -5.77 -11.38
N VAL A 28 -15.26 -5.02 -10.43
CA VAL A 28 -14.74 -3.70 -10.04
C VAL A 28 -13.39 -3.85 -9.33
N LEU A 29 -13.25 -4.81 -8.41
CA LEU A 29 -11.98 -5.07 -7.72
C LEU A 29 -10.88 -5.49 -8.71
N LEU A 30 -11.21 -6.33 -9.70
CA LEU A 30 -10.27 -6.74 -10.76
C LEU A 30 -9.82 -5.56 -11.63
N LYS A 31 -10.76 -4.72 -12.07
CA LYS A 31 -10.46 -3.56 -12.94
C LYS A 31 -9.63 -2.48 -12.23
N THR A 32 -9.82 -2.33 -10.93
CA THR A 32 -9.05 -1.38 -10.11
C THR A 32 -7.71 -1.94 -9.64
N ASN A 33 -7.41 -3.21 -9.96
CA ASN A 33 -6.17 -3.90 -9.62
C ASN A 33 -5.84 -3.88 -8.11
N VAL A 34 -6.87 -3.77 -7.26
CA VAL A 34 -6.72 -3.85 -5.81
C VAL A 34 -6.53 -5.30 -5.40
N ARG A 35 -5.62 -5.55 -4.45
CA ARG A 35 -5.24 -6.90 -4.01
C ARG A 35 -5.43 -7.04 -2.52
N ASN A 36 -5.56 -8.29 -2.05
CA ASN A 36 -5.79 -8.62 -0.64
C ASN A 36 -7.01 -7.88 -0.06
N THR A 37 -8.05 -7.72 -0.87
CA THR A 37 -9.26 -6.95 -0.53
C THR A 37 -10.48 -7.86 -0.52
N THR A 38 -11.38 -7.60 0.42
CA THR A 38 -12.74 -8.14 0.47
C THR A 38 -13.72 -6.97 0.45
N ALA A 39 -14.74 -7.06 -0.39
CA ALA A 39 -15.81 -6.05 -0.49
C ALA A 39 -17.16 -6.71 -0.14
N VAL A 40 -17.96 -6.01 0.66
CA VAL A 40 -19.30 -6.42 1.06
C VAL A 40 -20.25 -5.27 0.77
N VAL A 41 -21.30 -5.54 -0.01
CA VAL A 41 -22.36 -4.56 -0.27
C VAL A 41 -23.62 -5.02 0.44
N THR A 42 -24.12 -4.18 1.34
CA THR A 42 -25.40 -4.42 2.02
C THR A 42 -26.50 -3.69 1.26
N ARG A 43 -27.55 -4.42 0.86
CA ARG A 43 -28.69 -3.86 0.13
C ARG A 43 -29.97 -4.04 0.94
N TYR A 44 -30.77 -2.97 1.01
CA TYR A 44 -32.13 -2.98 1.55
C TYR A 44 -33.13 -2.84 0.39
N PHE A 45 -34.21 -3.64 0.39
CA PHE A 45 -35.22 -3.58 -0.67
C PHE A 45 -36.10 -2.31 -0.52
N GLY A 46 -36.11 -1.46 -1.56
CA GLY A 46 -36.80 -0.17 -1.55
C GLY A 46 -38.23 -0.18 -2.11
N GLY A 47 -38.89 -1.34 -2.20
CA GLY A 47 -40.28 -1.44 -2.69
C GLY A 47 -40.42 -1.59 -4.22
N ILE A 48 -39.37 -1.31 -5.00
CA ILE A 48 -39.39 -1.42 -6.47
C ILE A 48 -38.28 -2.38 -6.94
N LYS A 49 -38.62 -3.27 -7.88
CA LYS A 49 -37.65 -4.19 -8.51
C LYS A 49 -36.82 -3.45 -9.55
N LEU A 50 -35.49 -3.57 -9.45
CA LEU A 50 -34.54 -2.95 -10.38
C LEU A 50 -34.31 -3.76 -11.67
N GLY A 51 -34.72 -5.03 -11.68
CA GLY A 51 -34.36 -5.98 -12.73
C GLY A 51 -32.86 -6.32 -12.76
N THR A 52 -32.48 -7.31 -13.57
CA THR A 52 -31.11 -7.84 -13.66
C THR A 52 -30.08 -6.74 -13.96
N GLY A 53 -30.33 -5.91 -14.98
CA GLY A 53 -29.40 -4.84 -15.36
C GLY A 53 -29.29 -3.74 -14.31
N GLY A 54 -30.37 -3.46 -13.57
CA GLY A 54 -30.36 -2.47 -12.49
C GLY A 54 -29.54 -2.95 -11.28
N LEU A 55 -29.67 -4.22 -10.89
CA LEU A 55 -28.86 -4.82 -9.82
C LEU A 55 -27.37 -4.81 -10.17
N ILE A 56 -27.01 -5.25 -11.38
CA ILE A 56 -25.63 -5.26 -11.86
C ILE A 56 -24.98 -3.88 -11.73
N ARG A 57 -25.69 -2.83 -12.18
CA ARG A 57 -25.21 -1.45 -12.08
C ARG A 57 -25.10 -1.00 -10.62
N ALA A 58 -26.10 -1.26 -9.79
CA ALA A 58 -26.11 -0.81 -8.39
C ALA A 58 -24.95 -1.41 -7.58
N TYR A 59 -24.74 -2.72 -7.65
CA TYR A 59 -23.65 -3.41 -6.92
C TYR A 59 -22.27 -2.99 -7.41
N GLY A 60 -22.09 -2.85 -8.73
CA GLY A 60 -20.84 -2.34 -9.30
C GLY A 60 -20.56 -0.89 -8.88
N GLN A 61 -21.53 0.00 -9.01
CA GLN A 61 -21.38 1.42 -8.66
C GLN A 61 -21.10 1.62 -7.16
N ALA A 62 -21.80 0.91 -6.28
CA ALA A 62 -21.56 0.97 -4.84
C ALA A 62 -20.10 0.58 -4.51
N THR A 63 -19.59 -0.46 -5.16
CA THR A 63 -18.19 -0.91 -4.99
C THR A 63 -17.20 0.14 -5.50
N THR A 64 -17.43 0.72 -6.68
CA THR A 64 -16.57 1.77 -7.24
C THR A 64 -16.54 3.00 -6.33
N LEU A 65 -17.69 3.44 -5.84
CA LEU A 65 -17.78 4.59 -4.94
C LEU A 65 -17.05 4.33 -3.62
N ALA A 66 -17.16 3.12 -3.06
CA ALA A 66 -16.42 2.75 -1.85
C ALA A 66 -14.90 2.78 -2.09
N LEU A 67 -14.42 2.21 -3.21
CA LEU A 67 -12.99 2.21 -3.55
C LEU A 67 -12.45 3.62 -3.79
N ASN A 68 -13.21 4.50 -4.44
CA ASN A 68 -12.81 5.89 -4.67
C ASN A 68 -12.68 6.72 -3.38
N ASN A 69 -13.21 6.20 -2.26
CA ASN A 69 -13.11 6.79 -0.93
C ASN A 69 -12.26 5.93 0.03
N ALA A 70 -11.70 4.80 -0.43
CA ALA A 70 -10.79 3.99 0.37
C ALA A 70 -9.42 4.66 0.36
N ILE A 71 -8.98 5.15 1.53
CA ILE A 71 -7.88 6.13 1.66
C ILE A 71 -6.49 5.48 1.60
N VAL A 72 -6.38 4.16 1.67
CA VAL A 72 -5.11 3.51 2.00
C VAL A 72 -4.64 2.57 0.90
N LEU A 73 -3.55 2.93 0.23
CA LEU A 73 -2.77 2.02 -0.59
C LEU A 73 -1.68 1.42 0.30
N ILE A 74 -1.65 0.09 0.39
CA ILE A 74 -0.60 -0.63 1.12
C ILE A 74 0.53 -0.93 0.14
N LYS A 75 1.67 -0.26 0.29
CA LYS A 75 2.86 -0.47 -0.56
C LYS A 75 3.98 -1.19 0.21
N PRO A 76 4.72 -2.11 -0.42
CA PRO A 76 5.93 -2.67 0.16
C PRO A 76 7.04 -1.61 0.16
N GLN A 77 7.81 -1.55 1.23
CA GLN A 77 8.99 -0.72 1.41
C GLN A 77 10.14 -1.60 1.87
N ASN A 78 11.32 -1.43 1.29
CA ASN A 78 12.53 -2.09 1.76
C ASN A 78 13.02 -1.44 3.04
N ILE A 79 13.40 -2.26 4.01
CA ILE A 79 14.01 -1.82 5.26
C ILE A 79 15.52 -1.93 5.09
N THR A 80 16.24 -0.83 5.31
CA THR A 80 17.70 -0.84 5.40
C THR A 80 18.13 -0.31 6.76
N GLU A 81 18.88 -1.12 7.50
CA GLU A 81 19.61 -0.68 8.68
C GLU A 81 20.83 0.14 8.24
N ILE A 82 20.97 1.33 8.81
CA ILE A 82 22.04 2.27 8.49
C ILE A 82 22.81 2.59 9.76
N THR A 83 24.11 2.35 9.75
CA THR A 83 25.00 2.68 10.88
C THR A 83 25.86 3.88 10.52
N ILE A 84 25.75 4.94 11.33
CA ILE A 84 26.51 6.19 11.18
C ILE A 84 27.04 6.69 12.53
N SER A 85 28.00 7.60 12.49
CA SER A 85 28.48 8.31 13.69
C SER A 85 27.52 9.45 14.10
N TYR A 86 27.64 9.90 15.34
CA TYR A 86 26.86 11.04 15.86
C TYR A 86 27.03 12.33 15.06
N SER A 87 28.21 12.57 14.49
CA SER A 87 28.51 13.75 13.67
C SER A 87 27.77 13.79 12.33
N GLN A 88 27.18 12.67 11.92
CA GLN A 88 26.49 12.52 10.63
C GLN A 88 24.97 12.60 10.76
N LEU A 89 24.41 12.40 11.96
CA LEU A 89 22.96 12.32 12.16
C LEU A 89 22.20 13.53 11.62
N GLY A 90 22.65 14.75 11.95
CA GLY A 90 21.96 15.96 11.49
C GLY A 90 21.94 16.08 9.97
N ARG A 91 23.07 15.77 9.31
CA ARG A 91 23.15 15.75 7.84
C ARG A 91 22.23 14.70 7.23
N PHE A 92 22.20 13.50 7.81
CA PHE A 92 21.33 12.42 7.37
C PHE A 92 19.84 12.77 7.52
N GLN A 93 19.44 13.34 8.66
CA GLN A 93 18.05 13.73 8.90
C GLN A 93 17.59 14.84 7.96
N ASN A 94 18.45 15.84 7.69
CA ASN A 94 18.14 16.89 6.72
C ASN A 94 17.95 16.31 5.32
N PHE A 95 18.89 15.47 4.87
CA PHE A 95 18.79 14.80 3.58
C PHE A 95 17.53 13.93 3.47
N ALA A 96 17.20 13.17 4.51
CA ALA A 96 16.00 12.35 4.56
C ALA A 96 14.73 13.22 4.44
N ALA A 97 14.67 14.35 5.13
CA ALA A 97 13.53 15.27 5.04
C ALA A 97 13.40 15.90 3.64
N GLU A 98 14.50 16.35 3.05
CA GLU A 98 14.52 16.96 1.71
C GLU A 98 14.07 15.98 0.62
N ASN A 99 14.49 14.71 0.74
CA ASN A 99 14.17 13.65 -0.22
C ASN A 99 12.93 12.82 0.18
N GLN A 100 12.17 13.27 1.19
CA GLN A 100 10.93 12.62 1.67
C GLN A 100 11.13 11.15 2.06
N LEU A 101 12.33 10.80 2.54
CA LEU A 101 12.66 9.46 3.01
C LEU A 101 12.12 9.25 4.43
N VAL A 102 11.60 8.05 4.68
CA VAL A 102 10.96 7.71 5.95
C VAL A 102 11.95 6.98 6.86
N ILE A 103 12.31 7.62 7.97
CA ILE A 103 13.09 7.01 9.05
C ILE A 103 12.11 6.33 10.02
N ASP A 104 12.12 5.00 10.06
CA ASP A 104 11.20 4.20 10.89
C ASP A 104 11.61 4.19 12.36
N SER A 105 12.92 4.19 12.64
CA SER A 105 13.45 4.26 14.00
C SER A 105 14.90 4.73 14.05
N ILE A 106 15.30 5.23 15.22
CA ILE A 106 16.66 5.64 15.54
C ILE A 106 17.02 5.06 16.91
N SER A 107 18.16 4.37 16.99
CA SER A 107 18.73 3.85 18.23
C SER A 107 20.11 4.42 18.47
N TYR A 108 20.33 4.96 19.67
CA TYR A 108 21.57 5.59 20.09
C TYR A 108 22.42 4.57 20.86
N GLN A 109 23.52 4.12 20.27
CA GLN A 109 24.49 3.19 20.87
C GLN A 109 25.90 3.80 20.79
N GLU A 110 26.94 2.99 20.67
CA GLU A 110 28.29 3.46 20.33
C GLU A 110 28.29 4.22 19.00
N ASN A 111 27.58 3.68 18.00
CA ASN A 111 27.19 4.37 16.78
C ASN A 111 25.66 4.50 16.73
N ILE A 112 25.17 5.37 15.86
CA ILE A 112 23.72 5.53 15.64
C ILE A 112 23.28 4.48 14.63
N LEU A 113 22.25 3.72 15.01
CA LEU A 113 21.57 2.76 14.13
C LEU A 113 20.22 3.33 13.71
N LEU A 114 20.01 3.50 12.41
CA LEU A 114 18.75 3.97 11.83
C LEU A 114 18.09 2.84 11.03
N SER A 115 16.77 2.86 10.98
CA SER A 115 15.98 2.06 10.05
C SER A 115 15.37 2.99 9.00
N LEU A 116 15.77 2.82 7.74
CA LEU A 116 15.26 3.60 6.61
C LEU A 116 14.30 2.75 5.78
N LEU A 117 13.13 3.32 5.45
CA LEU A 117 12.17 2.75 4.51
C LEU A 117 12.33 3.43 3.15
N THR A 118 12.44 2.62 2.10
CA THR A 118 12.52 3.11 0.71
C THR A 118 11.65 2.28 -0.21
N ASP A 119 11.08 2.91 -1.23
CA ASP A 119 10.38 2.18 -2.29
C ASP A 119 11.36 1.18 -2.94
N PRO A 120 10.96 -0.08 -3.18
CA PRO A 120 11.88 -1.10 -3.69
C PRO A 120 12.54 -0.76 -5.02
N SER A 121 11.91 0.08 -5.84
CA SER A 121 12.46 0.58 -7.11
C SER A 121 13.54 1.65 -6.93
N GLU A 122 13.60 2.31 -5.78
CA GLU A 122 14.46 3.47 -5.53
C GLU A 122 15.53 3.20 -4.47
N THR A 123 15.46 2.06 -3.76
CA THR A 123 16.40 1.69 -2.70
C THR A 123 17.85 1.87 -3.14
N SER A 124 18.26 1.35 -4.30
CA SER A 124 19.66 1.45 -4.74
C SER A 124 20.13 2.88 -4.96
N THR A 125 19.26 3.73 -5.51
CA THR A 125 19.56 5.14 -5.79
C THR A 125 19.71 5.91 -4.48
N ASN A 126 18.74 5.78 -3.58
CA ASN A 126 18.77 6.42 -2.26
C ASN A 126 20.01 6.02 -1.45
N LEU A 127 20.37 4.73 -1.44
CA LEU A 127 21.58 4.28 -0.73
C LEU A 127 22.87 4.82 -1.36
N SER A 128 22.92 5.00 -2.68
CA SER A 128 24.08 5.62 -3.35
C SER A 128 24.22 7.09 -2.94
N GLU A 129 23.14 7.86 -2.98
CA GLU A 129 23.15 9.28 -2.61
C GLU A 129 23.51 9.49 -1.13
N ILE A 130 23.01 8.63 -0.23
CA ILE A 130 23.39 8.65 1.19
C ILE A 130 24.88 8.34 1.36
N LYS A 131 25.41 7.39 0.59
CA LYS A 131 26.83 7.06 0.62
C LYS A 131 27.68 8.26 0.20
N ASP A 132 27.28 8.96 -0.85
CA ASP A 132 27.98 10.15 -1.35
C ASP A 132 27.89 11.30 -0.34
N LEU A 133 26.71 11.57 0.21
CA LEU A 133 26.48 12.58 1.27
C LEU A 133 27.42 12.37 2.48
N LEU A 134 27.63 11.10 2.85
CA LEU A 134 28.42 10.72 4.01
C LEU A 134 29.87 10.38 3.67
N ASN A 135 30.34 10.70 2.46
CA ASN A 135 31.69 10.43 1.98
C ASN A 135 32.12 8.95 2.17
N GLY A 136 31.17 8.02 1.99
CA GLY A 136 31.38 6.58 2.19
C GLY A 136 31.47 6.12 3.65
N GLN A 137 31.38 7.02 4.63
CA GLN A 137 31.46 6.70 6.06
C GLN A 137 30.09 6.23 6.60
N VAL A 138 29.53 5.19 6.00
CA VAL A 138 28.22 4.63 6.35
C VAL A 138 28.19 3.14 6.04
N THR A 139 27.52 2.36 6.89
CA THR A 139 27.28 0.93 6.64
C THR A 139 25.80 0.70 6.40
N PHE A 140 25.48 -0.10 5.39
CA PHE A 140 24.11 -0.49 5.04
C PHE A 140 23.93 -1.99 5.26
N ARG A 141 22.81 -2.37 5.87
CA ARG A 141 22.41 -3.77 6.01
C ARG A 141 20.92 -3.91 5.66
N PRO A 142 20.58 -4.65 4.58
CA PRO A 142 19.18 -4.95 4.28
C PRO A 142 18.52 -5.71 5.43
N ASN A 143 17.30 -5.32 5.81
CA ASN A 143 16.57 -5.89 6.94
C ASN A 143 15.13 -6.29 6.57
N GLY A 144 14.90 -6.67 5.31
CA GLY A 144 13.63 -7.19 4.81
C GLY A 144 12.70 -6.11 4.25
N THR A 145 11.39 -6.35 4.34
CA THR A 145 10.35 -5.52 3.72
C THR A 145 9.22 -5.26 4.72
N LYS A 146 8.74 -4.02 4.78
CA LYS A 146 7.58 -3.59 5.56
C LYS A 146 6.48 -3.12 4.62
N TYR A 147 5.23 -3.45 4.91
CA TYR A 147 4.09 -2.88 4.19
C TYR A 147 3.59 -1.67 4.95
N ILE A 148 3.57 -0.50 4.31
CA ILE A 148 3.09 0.74 4.93
C ILE A 148 1.84 1.25 4.24
N GLU A 149 0.97 1.85 5.04
CA GLU A 149 -0.21 2.57 4.58
C GLU A 149 0.24 3.91 4.00
N THR A 150 0.04 4.12 2.70
CA THR A 150 0.27 5.41 2.06
C THR A 150 -1.07 6.02 1.66
N PRO A 151 -1.34 7.29 1.98
CA PRO A 151 -2.52 7.98 1.48
C PRO A 151 -2.50 7.94 -0.06
N GLN A 152 -3.59 7.53 -0.70
CA GLN A 152 -3.74 7.78 -2.13
C GLN A 152 -3.92 9.29 -2.34
N ILE A 153 -2.87 9.96 -2.83
CA ILE A 153 -2.98 11.31 -3.36
C ILE A 153 -3.79 11.21 -4.66
N LYS A 154 -4.96 11.88 -4.70
CA LYS A 154 -5.79 12.00 -5.90
C LYS A 154 -5.14 12.91 -6.94
#